data_AF-A0A3D5YY03-F1
#
_entry.id   AF-A0A3D5YY03-F1
#
_cell.length_a   1.000
_cell.length_b   1.000
_cell.length_c   1.000
_cell.angle_alpha   90.00
_cell.angle_beta   90.00
_cell.angle_gamma   90.00
#
_symmetry.space_group_name_H-M   'P 1'
#
loop_
_entity.id
_entity.type
_entity.pdbx_description
1 polymer ?
#
loop_
_entity_poly.entity_id
_entity_poly.type
_entity_poly.pdbx_seq_one_letter_code
_entity_poly.pdbx_strand_id
1 'polypeptide(L)'
;MIWANINNDKVEAFPKGRALCDNCGKQVIAKCGEIKIWHWAHFNNPDCDIWHEPETDWHYHWKMTFGKENSEIVVRKEGKMHRADILTKEKVVIELQNSPISGPEINQREQFYGERMIWLVNGIGFKGKFKIDIARNRFPDINYGYELIWDEVKGEGKRIKIENPEPQPQRGKYDFIWNYNKQSWASVKRPVFIDFGGKELFWVKNGMGSGSGDGDFILKKVFIEKYNGDYNYFIQNHRFFQDDQIL
;
A
#
# COMPACT_ATOMS: atom_id res chain seq x y z
N MET A 1 -7.52 12.97 -7.13
CA MET A 1 -6.69 13.81 -6.25
C MET A 1 -7.46 14.21 -5.01
N ILE A 2 -6.88 13.93 -3.85
CA ILE A 2 -7.38 14.26 -2.52
C ILE A 2 -7.01 15.69 -2.14
N TRP A 3 -5.81 16.13 -2.54
CA TRP A 3 -5.23 17.41 -2.15
C TRP A 3 -5.20 18.39 -3.33
N ALA A 4 -5.45 19.66 -3.03
CA ALA A 4 -5.21 20.77 -3.95
C ALA A 4 -4.73 22.01 -3.18
N ASN A 5 -4.22 23.00 -3.89
CA ASN A 5 -3.59 24.17 -3.31
C ASN A 5 -4.55 25.34 -3.14
N ILE A 6 -4.59 25.90 -1.93
CA ILE A 6 -5.16 27.22 -1.65
C ILE A 6 -4.14 28.00 -0.82
N ASN A 7 -3.70 29.16 -1.32
CA ASN A 7 -2.73 30.03 -0.63
C ASN A 7 -1.44 29.32 -0.17
N ASN A 8 -0.90 28.43 -1.02
CA ASN A 8 0.27 27.58 -0.74
C ASN A 8 0.04 26.45 0.27
N ASP A 9 -1.19 26.23 0.72
CA ASP A 9 -1.53 25.11 1.60
C ASP A 9 -2.29 24.01 0.83
N LYS A 10 -1.89 22.76 1.06
CA LYS A 10 -2.64 21.58 0.62
C LYS A 10 -3.89 21.41 1.47
N VAL A 11 -5.04 21.35 0.81
CA VAL A 11 -6.36 21.19 1.43
C VAL A 11 -7.16 20.05 0.80
N GLU A 12 -7.96 19.35 1.62
CA GLU A 12 -8.94 18.39 1.13
C GLU A 12 -10.08 19.09 0.40
N ALA A 13 -10.82 18.36 -0.42
CA ALA A 13 -12.01 18.87 -1.08
C ALA A 13 -13.08 19.26 -0.05
N PHE A 14 -13.69 20.42 -0.23
CA PHE A 14 -14.79 20.92 0.59
C PHE A 14 -15.93 21.46 -0.29
N PRO A 15 -17.18 21.49 0.20
CA PRO A 15 -18.33 21.86 -0.63
C PRO A 15 -18.16 23.19 -1.34
N LYS A 16 -18.40 23.19 -2.67
CA LYS A 16 -18.26 24.35 -3.57
C LYS A 16 -16.83 24.93 -3.65
N GLY A 17 -15.84 24.19 -3.15
CA GLY A 17 -14.44 24.60 -3.16
C GLY A 17 -13.86 24.76 -4.56
N ARG A 18 -12.90 25.68 -4.66
CA ARG A 18 -12.03 25.89 -5.82
C ARG A 18 -10.60 26.00 -5.31
N ALA A 19 -9.68 25.39 -6.03
CA ALA A 19 -8.26 25.35 -5.68
C ALA A 19 -7.41 25.28 -6.96
N LEU A 20 -6.10 25.27 -6.81
CA LEU A 20 -5.14 25.04 -7.90
C LEU A 20 -4.55 23.63 -7.81
N CYS A 21 -4.38 22.98 -8.95
CA CYS A 21 -3.67 21.71 -9.05
C CYS A 21 -2.17 21.93 -8.79
N ASP A 22 -1.59 21.22 -7.83
CA ASP A 22 -0.15 21.32 -7.51
C ASP A 22 0.75 20.89 -8.69
N ASN A 23 0.24 20.07 -9.61
CA ASN A 23 1.01 19.59 -10.76
C ASN A 23 1.07 20.64 -11.88
N CYS A 24 -0.09 21.11 -12.37
CA CYS A 24 -0.17 21.97 -13.55
C CYS A 24 -0.57 23.43 -13.27
N GLY A 25 -0.90 23.79 -12.02
CA GLY A 25 -1.34 25.13 -11.64
C GLY A 25 -2.74 25.53 -12.13
N LYS A 26 -3.46 24.65 -12.84
CA LYS A 26 -4.81 24.95 -13.34
C LYS A 26 -5.87 24.77 -12.24
N GLN A 27 -7.01 25.45 -12.42
CA GLN A 27 -8.12 25.38 -11.48
C GLN A 27 -8.72 23.97 -11.40
N VAL A 28 -8.93 23.52 -10.16
CA VAL A 28 -9.71 22.33 -9.82
C VAL A 28 -10.95 22.71 -9.01
N ILE A 29 -12.00 21.91 -9.13
CA ILE A 29 -13.27 22.07 -8.41
C ILE A 29 -13.49 20.88 -7.49
N ALA A 30 -14.06 21.14 -6.32
CA ALA A 30 -14.40 20.09 -5.38
C ALA A 30 -15.59 19.27 -5.91
N LYS A 31 -15.47 17.94 -5.83
CA LYS A 31 -16.54 16.99 -6.06
C LYS A 31 -16.91 16.39 -4.70
N CYS A 32 -17.97 16.91 -4.10
CA CYS A 32 -18.48 16.48 -2.80
C CYS A 32 -19.87 15.87 -2.96
N GLY A 33 -20.12 14.76 -2.27
CA GLY A 33 -21.40 14.06 -2.27
C GLY A 33 -21.33 12.79 -1.43
N GLU A 34 -22.40 12.00 -1.46
CA GLU A 34 -22.51 10.76 -0.65
C GLU A 34 -22.02 9.51 -1.41
N ILE A 35 -21.89 9.61 -2.73
CA ILE A 35 -21.63 8.44 -3.60
C ILE A 35 -20.13 8.18 -3.78
N LYS A 36 -19.33 9.24 -3.87
CA LYS A 36 -17.88 9.15 -4.10
C LYS A 36 -17.15 9.92 -3.02
N ILE A 37 -15.96 9.45 -2.69
CA ILE A 37 -15.01 10.17 -1.84
C ILE A 37 -14.83 11.57 -2.37
N TRP A 38 -14.76 12.52 -1.46
CA TRP A 38 -14.56 13.90 -1.82
C TRP A 38 -13.18 14.07 -2.43
N HIS A 39 -13.14 14.62 -3.63
CA HIS A 39 -11.90 14.77 -4.39
C HIS A 39 -11.92 16.06 -5.19
N TRP A 40 -10.73 16.52 -5.54
CA TRP A 40 -10.54 17.59 -6.50
C TRP A 40 -10.54 17.03 -7.92
N ALA A 41 -11.18 17.74 -8.85
CA ALA A 41 -11.18 17.41 -10.26
C ALA A 41 -10.90 18.65 -11.11
N HIS A 42 -10.15 18.49 -12.20
CA HIS A 42 -9.86 19.59 -13.12
C HIS A 42 -11.15 20.17 -13.70
N PHE A 43 -11.26 21.50 -13.71
CA PHE A 43 -12.45 22.17 -14.24
C PHE A 43 -12.47 22.05 -15.77
N ASN A 44 -13.47 21.35 -16.31
CA ASN A 44 -13.69 21.13 -17.74
C ASN A 44 -12.48 20.57 -18.50
N ASN A 45 -11.61 19.80 -17.83
CA ASN A 45 -10.43 19.20 -18.42
C ASN A 45 -10.20 17.80 -17.83
N PRO A 46 -9.54 16.89 -18.57
CA PRO A 46 -9.05 15.64 -17.99
C PRO A 46 -7.98 15.91 -16.91
N ASP A 47 -7.62 14.89 -16.13
CA ASP A 47 -6.48 15.03 -15.21
C ASP A 47 -5.21 15.36 -16.00
N CYS A 48 -4.38 16.24 -15.43
CA CYS A 48 -3.14 16.64 -16.08
C CYS A 48 -2.02 15.59 -15.97
N ASP A 49 -2.21 14.56 -15.14
CA ASP A 49 -1.32 13.42 -15.06
C ASP A 49 -1.95 12.20 -15.74
N ILE A 50 -1.26 11.66 -16.75
CA ILE A 50 -1.72 10.50 -17.51
C ILE A 50 -1.72 9.21 -16.69
N TRP A 51 -1.04 9.19 -15.53
CA TRP A 51 -1.02 8.05 -14.60
C TRP A 51 -2.12 8.11 -13.53
N HIS A 52 -2.98 9.13 -13.58
CA HIS A 52 -4.08 9.30 -12.65
C HIS A 52 -5.09 8.13 -12.72
N GLU A 53 -5.35 7.51 -11.56
CA GLU A 53 -6.51 6.65 -11.35
C GLU A 53 -7.62 7.37 -10.55
N PRO A 54 -8.90 7.02 -10.76
CA PRO A 54 -9.97 7.46 -9.88
C PRO A 54 -9.71 7.07 -8.42
N GLU A 55 -9.98 7.99 -7.49
CA GLU A 55 -9.86 7.70 -6.06
C GLU A 55 -10.92 6.66 -5.64
N THR A 56 -10.48 5.68 -4.86
CA THR A 56 -11.30 4.66 -4.18
C THR A 56 -11.06 4.73 -2.68
N ASP A 57 -11.89 4.08 -1.86
CA ASP A 57 -11.72 4.14 -0.40
C ASP A 57 -10.36 3.57 0.00
N TRP A 58 -9.95 2.51 -0.71
CA TRP A 58 -8.64 1.90 -0.56
C TRP A 58 -7.50 2.90 -0.88
N HIS A 59 -7.56 3.62 -2.01
CA HIS A 59 -6.57 4.65 -2.33
C HIS A 59 -6.54 5.77 -1.30
N TYR A 60 -7.71 6.28 -0.93
CA TYR A 60 -7.86 7.37 0.03
C TYR A 60 -7.23 7.01 1.37
N HIS A 61 -7.61 5.88 1.97
CA HIS A 61 -7.09 5.49 3.28
C HIS A 61 -5.58 5.24 3.29
N TRP A 62 -5.04 4.62 2.24
CA TRP A 62 -3.60 4.44 2.11
C TRP A 62 -2.87 5.78 2.03
N LYS A 63 -3.34 6.73 1.21
CA LYS A 63 -2.74 8.07 1.14
C LYS A 63 -2.84 8.79 2.48
N MET A 64 -4.03 8.88 3.06
CA MET A 64 -4.26 9.60 4.32
C MET A 64 -3.42 9.06 5.49
N THR A 65 -3.13 7.75 5.49
CA THR A 65 -2.21 7.13 6.47
C THR A 65 -0.81 7.73 6.45
N PHE A 66 -0.33 8.23 5.32
CA PHE A 66 0.97 8.90 5.21
C PHE A 66 0.86 10.43 5.33
N GLY A 67 -0.35 10.98 5.30
CA GLY A 67 -0.64 12.39 5.47
C GLY A 67 -0.31 13.27 4.26
N LYS A 68 -0.89 14.48 4.23
CA LYS A 68 -0.85 15.41 3.09
C LYS A 68 0.56 15.78 2.60
N GLU A 69 1.54 15.80 3.50
CA GLU A 69 2.93 16.15 3.19
C GLU A 69 3.68 15.05 2.44
N ASN A 70 3.18 13.82 2.53
CA ASN A 70 3.75 12.67 1.84
C ASN A 70 2.82 12.14 0.73
N SER A 71 1.54 12.51 0.70
CA SER A 71 0.61 12.07 -0.34
C SER A 71 0.55 13.02 -1.52
N GLU A 72 0.36 12.45 -2.72
CA GLU A 72 0.13 13.21 -3.95
C GLU A 72 1.25 14.23 -4.20
N ILE A 73 2.49 13.74 -4.19
CA ILE A 73 3.68 14.57 -4.31
C ILE A 73 4.14 14.60 -5.76
N VAL A 74 4.24 15.82 -6.32
CA VAL A 74 4.69 16.03 -7.69
C VAL A 74 6.21 15.82 -7.77
N VAL A 75 6.62 14.81 -8.53
CA VAL A 75 8.00 14.52 -8.85
C VAL A 75 8.29 15.03 -10.26
N ARG A 76 9.41 15.75 -10.42
CA ARG A 76 9.85 16.32 -11.70
C ARG A 76 11.19 15.72 -12.10
N LYS A 77 11.25 15.12 -13.30
CA LYS A 77 12.48 14.56 -13.87
C LYS A 77 12.48 14.76 -15.38
N GLU A 78 13.58 15.27 -15.93
CA GLU A 78 13.81 15.38 -17.39
C GLU A 78 12.65 16.05 -18.14
N GLY A 79 12.07 17.12 -17.56
CA GLY A 79 10.94 17.84 -18.16
C GLY A 79 9.59 17.13 -18.08
N LYS A 80 9.54 15.91 -17.53
CA LYS A 80 8.30 15.19 -17.21
C LYS A 80 7.93 15.40 -15.75
N MET A 81 6.63 15.33 -15.47
CA MET A 81 6.09 15.52 -14.14
C MET A 81 4.99 14.48 -13.90
N HIS A 82 5.12 13.77 -12.79
CA HIS A 82 4.11 12.81 -12.34
C HIS A 82 3.91 12.94 -10.84
N ARG A 83 2.71 12.61 -10.39
CA ARG A 83 2.28 12.68 -9.01
C ARG A 83 2.41 11.31 -8.39
N ALA A 84 3.36 11.15 -7.48
CA ALA A 84 3.48 9.94 -6.68
C ALA A 84 2.29 9.85 -5.71
N ASP A 85 1.68 8.67 -5.59
CA ASP A 85 0.60 8.49 -4.61
C ASP A 85 1.09 8.78 -3.19
N ILE A 86 2.25 8.22 -2.84
CA ILE A 86 2.96 8.47 -1.59
C ILE A 86 4.45 8.64 -1.89
N LEU A 87 5.06 9.72 -1.40
CA LEU A 87 6.50 9.92 -1.31
C LEU A 87 6.87 10.17 0.16
N THR A 88 7.52 9.18 0.76
CA THR A 88 7.94 9.21 2.17
C THR A 88 9.07 10.19 2.42
N LYS A 89 9.29 10.57 3.69
CA LYS A 89 10.40 11.42 4.12
C LYS A 89 11.76 10.85 3.72
N GLU A 90 11.89 9.54 3.76
CA GLU A 90 13.09 8.79 3.38
C GLU A 90 13.30 8.74 1.86
N LYS A 91 12.42 9.36 1.05
CA LYS A 91 12.46 9.35 -0.42
C LYS A 91 12.18 7.97 -1.03
N VAL A 92 11.28 7.21 -0.42
CA VAL A 92 10.66 6.02 -1.01
C VAL A 92 9.31 6.40 -1.61
N VAL A 93 9.11 6.10 -2.89
CA VAL A 93 7.83 6.21 -3.59
C VAL A 93 7.04 4.92 -3.36
N ILE A 94 5.79 5.03 -2.92
CA ILE A 94 4.84 3.92 -2.89
C ILE A 94 3.72 4.28 -3.87
N GLU A 95 3.65 3.57 -4.99
CA GLU A 95 2.57 3.69 -5.97
C GLU A 95 1.47 2.69 -5.63
N LEU A 96 0.24 3.20 -5.58
CA LEU A 96 -0.94 2.41 -5.30
C LEU A 96 -1.55 1.96 -6.62
N GLN A 97 -1.87 0.67 -6.73
CA GLN A 97 -2.41 0.13 -7.97
C GLN A 97 -3.67 -0.66 -7.71
N ASN A 98 -4.81 -0.09 -8.09
CA ASN A 98 -6.12 -0.72 -7.94
C ASN A 98 -6.64 -1.32 -9.25
N SER A 99 -6.38 -0.65 -10.38
CA SER A 99 -6.94 -1.02 -11.68
C SER A 99 -5.98 -1.90 -12.49
N PRO A 100 -6.42 -2.52 -13.61
CA PRO A 100 -5.49 -3.15 -14.55
C PRO A 100 -4.52 -2.11 -15.14
N ILE A 101 -3.22 -2.43 -15.09
CA ILE A 101 -2.13 -1.63 -15.67
C ILE A 101 -1.37 -2.45 -16.71
N SER A 102 -0.89 -1.79 -17.76
CA SER A 102 -0.10 -2.42 -18.83
C SER A 102 1.36 -2.58 -18.42
N GLY A 103 2.05 -3.61 -18.95
CA GLY A 103 3.48 -3.81 -18.70
C GLY A 103 4.35 -2.61 -19.14
N PRO A 104 4.09 -1.98 -20.30
CA PRO A 104 4.77 -0.75 -20.70
C PRO A 104 4.59 0.40 -19.70
N GLU A 105 3.42 0.54 -19.08
CA GLU A 105 3.18 1.59 -18.08
C GLU A 105 3.88 1.29 -16.75
N ILE A 106 3.89 0.03 -16.30
CA ILE A 106 4.70 -0.41 -15.15
C ILE A 106 6.16 -0.02 -15.38
N ASN A 107 6.74 -0.43 -16.53
CA ASN A 107 8.13 -0.14 -16.86
C ASN A 107 8.42 1.38 -16.87
N GLN A 108 7.51 2.18 -17.42
CA GLN A 108 7.67 3.65 -17.47
C GLN A 108 7.66 4.27 -16.06
N ARG A 109 6.74 3.85 -15.20
CA ARG A 109 6.67 4.34 -13.81
C ARG A 109 7.91 3.92 -13.01
N GLU A 110 8.34 2.68 -13.14
CA GLU A 110 9.55 2.17 -12.46
C GLU A 110 10.84 2.86 -12.92
N GLN A 111 10.94 3.19 -14.22
CA GLN A 111 12.05 3.96 -14.75
C GLN A 111 12.01 5.41 -14.26
N PHE A 112 10.83 6.02 -14.25
CA PHE A 112 10.65 7.40 -13.82
C PHE A 112 10.95 7.57 -12.32
N TYR A 113 10.34 6.78 -11.44
CA TYR A 113 10.55 6.92 -10.01
C TYR A 113 11.90 6.34 -9.54
N GLY A 114 12.37 5.27 -10.18
CA GLY A 114 13.69 4.68 -9.97
C GLY A 114 13.71 3.57 -8.92
N GLU A 115 14.90 3.28 -8.39
CA GLU A 115 15.16 2.10 -7.53
C GLU A 115 14.40 2.14 -6.20
N ARG A 116 14.07 3.32 -5.69
CA ARG A 116 13.38 3.51 -4.40
C ARG A 116 11.87 3.64 -4.58
N MET A 117 11.30 2.76 -5.40
CA MET A 117 9.87 2.66 -5.66
C MET A 117 9.34 1.32 -5.16
N ILE A 118 8.12 1.32 -4.65
CA ILE A 118 7.37 0.14 -4.20
C ILE A 118 6.00 0.18 -4.87
N TRP A 119 5.54 -0.98 -5.32
CA TRP A 119 4.16 -1.20 -5.69
C TRP A 119 3.37 -1.73 -4.51
N LEU A 120 2.23 -1.11 -4.23
CA LEU A 120 1.20 -1.65 -3.35
C LEU A 120 -0.05 -1.88 -4.17
N VAL A 121 -0.45 -3.14 -4.32
CA VAL A 121 -1.51 -3.57 -5.24
C VAL A 121 -2.75 -3.93 -4.44
N ASN A 122 -3.92 -3.44 -4.85
CA ASN A 122 -5.18 -3.86 -4.27
C ASN A 122 -5.53 -5.29 -4.72
N GLY A 123 -5.38 -6.25 -3.81
CA GLY A 123 -5.64 -7.67 -4.03
C GLY A 123 -7.07 -8.11 -3.73
N ILE A 124 -7.90 -7.26 -3.10
CA ILE A 124 -9.23 -7.64 -2.60
C ILE A 124 -10.07 -8.28 -3.71
N GLY A 125 -10.11 -7.65 -4.90
CA GLY A 125 -10.91 -8.12 -6.03
C GLY A 125 -10.45 -9.43 -6.67
N PHE A 126 -9.24 -9.92 -6.35
CA PHE A 126 -8.72 -11.18 -6.87
C PHE A 126 -8.23 -12.17 -5.80
N LYS A 127 -8.48 -11.91 -4.50
CA LYS A 127 -8.12 -12.80 -3.37
C LYS A 127 -8.52 -14.25 -3.65
N GLY A 128 -9.75 -14.50 -4.09
CA GLY A 128 -10.24 -15.86 -4.39
C GLY A 128 -9.55 -16.59 -5.55
N LYS A 129 -8.77 -15.88 -6.38
CA LYS A 129 -7.99 -16.44 -7.49
C LYS A 129 -6.50 -16.59 -7.16
N PHE A 130 -6.06 -16.02 -6.04
CA PHE A 130 -4.68 -16.05 -5.57
C PHE A 130 -4.60 -16.95 -4.33
N LYS A 131 -4.15 -18.19 -4.52
CA LYS A 131 -4.10 -19.21 -3.47
C LYS A 131 -2.69 -19.26 -2.90
N ILE A 132 -2.57 -19.12 -1.59
CA ILE A 132 -1.29 -19.21 -0.88
C ILE A 132 -1.25 -20.58 -0.19
N ASP A 133 -0.22 -21.37 -0.47
CA ASP A 133 -0.03 -22.68 0.14
C ASP A 133 0.65 -22.52 1.51
N ILE A 134 -0.16 -22.60 2.55
CA ILE A 134 0.29 -22.58 3.95
C ILE A 134 0.75 -23.96 4.45
N ALA A 135 0.48 -25.05 3.70
CA ALA A 135 0.68 -26.42 4.16
C ALA A 135 2.15 -26.89 4.10
N ARG A 136 3.01 -26.24 3.30
CA ARG A 136 4.44 -26.57 3.23
C ARG A 136 5.25 -26.11 4.45
N ASN A 137 4.73 -25.20 5.27
CA ASN A 137 5.25 -24.92 6.61
C ASN A 137 4.48 -25.76 7.62
N ARG A 138 4.97 -26.98 7.86
CA ARG A 138 4.60 -27.80 9.02
C ARG A 138 4.78 -26.96 10.29
N PHE A 139 3.65 -26.57 10.89
CA PHE A 139 3.53 -25.75 12.10
C PHE A 139 4.21 -24.37 11.97
N PRO A 140 3.46 -23.29 11.68
CA PRO A 140 3.90 -22.01 12.16
C PRO A 140 3.99 -22.16 13.68
N ASP A 141 5.19 -22.10 14.26
CA ASP A 141 5.38 -21.81 15.67
C ASP A 141 4.84 -20.40 15.90
N ILE A 142 3.51 -20.26 15.90
CA ILE A 142 2.85 -19.11 16.47
C ILE A 142 3.26 -19.18 17.92
N ASN A 143 4.27 -18.40 18.30
CA ASN A 143 4.62 -18.26 19.69
C ASN A 143 3.48 -17.48 20.33
N TYR A 144 2.42 -18.19 20.71
CA TYR A 144 1.28 -17.69 21.47
C TYR A 144 1.80 -17.35 22.86
N GLY A 145 2.45 -16.19 22.93
CA GLY A 145 2.88 -15.54 24.14
C GLY A 145 3.82 -16.39 24.94
N TYR A 146 5.05 -16.64 24.46
CA TYR A 146 6.14 -16.99 25.35
C TYR A 146 7.41 -16.20 25.05
N GLU A 147 7.97 -15.52 26.05
CA GLU A 147 9.30 -14.92 25.99
C GLU A 147 10.32 -15.81 26.70
N LEU A 148 11.55 -15.89 26.17
CA LEU A 148 12.69 -16.53 26.83
C LEU A 148 13.44 -15.49 27.64
N ILE A 149 13.40 -15.61 28.97
CA ILE A 149 14.19 -14.78 29.89
C ILE A 149 15.33 -15.62 30.46
N TRP A 150 16.55 -15.11 30.32
CA TRP A 150 17.75 -15.71 30.90
C TRP A 150 17.88 -15.33 32.38
N ASP A 151 17.95 -16.32 33.26
CA ASP A 151 18.24 -16.14 34.69
C ASP A 151 19.77 -16.24 34.88
N GLU A 152 20.44 -15.10 35.04
CA GLU A 152 21.89 -15.03 35.20
C GLU A 152 22.40 -15.71 36.49
N VAL A 153 21.55 -15.81 37.51
CA VAL A 153 21.92 -16.41 38.80
C VAL A 153 21.92 -17.94 38.71
N LYS A 154 20.99 -18.49 37.92
CA LYS A 154 20.85 -19.95 37.75
C LYS A 154 21.52 -20.49 36.49
N GLY A 155 21.87 -19.63 35.54
CA GLY A 155 22.48 -20.04 34.27
C GLY A 155 21.49 -20.76 33.33
N GLU A 156 20.19 -20.49 33.44
CA GLU A 156 19.14 -21.19 32.69
C GLU A 156 18.13 -20.22 32.06
N GLY A 157 17.55 -20.62 30.92
CA GLY A 157 16.50 -19.86 30.22
C GLY A 157 15.11 -20.32 30.62
N LYS A 158 14.22 -19.39 30.98
CA LYS A 158 12.82 -19.66 31.35
C LYS A 158 11.86 -19.13 30.28
N ARG A 159 10.90 -19.95 29.86
CA ARG A 159 9.77 -19.50 29.02
C ARG A 159 8.66 -18.89 29.89
N ILE A 160 8.24 -17.67 29.60
CA ILE A 160 7.17 -16.98 30.34
C ILE A 160 5.99 -16.70 29.43
N LYS A 161 4.79 -17.10 29.86
CA LYS A 161 3.56 -16.89 29.09
C LYS A 161 3.19 -15.39 29.05
N ILE A 162 2.94 -14.83 27.86
CA ILE A 162 2.47 -13.46 27.65
C ILE A 162 0.95 -13.50 27.45
N GLU A 163 0.22 -12.78 28.29
CA GLU A 163 -1.22 -12.55 28.09
C GLU A 163 -1.40 -11.51 26.96
N ASN A 164 -2.15 -11.87 25.92
CA ASN A 164 -2.34 -11.07 24.69
C ASN A 164 -1.03 -10.72 23.95
N PRO A 165 -0.31 -11.70 23.38
CA PRO A 165 0.88 -11.40 22.58
C PRO A 165 0.51 -10.53 21.37
N GLU A 166 1.27 -9.45 21.13
CA GLU A 166 1.25 -8.81 19.81
C GLU A 166 1.68 -9.87 18.77
N PRO A 167 0.99 -10.01 17.63
CA PRO A 167 1.41 -10.93 16.58
C PRO A 167 2.83 -10.55 16.14
N GLN A 168 3.79 -11.45 16.34
CA GLN A 168 5.13 -11.29 15.81
C GLN A 168 5.10 -11.71 14.34
N PRO A 169 5.54 -10.86 13.38
CA PRO A 169 5.52 -11.21 11.96
C PRO A 169 6.44 -12.40 11.72
N GLN A 170 5.88 -13.55 11.34
CA GLN A 170 6.71 -14.67 10.89
C GLN A 170 7.22 -14.38 9.48
N ARG A 171 8.55 -14.29 9.32
CA ARG A 171 9.18 -14.54 8.03
C ARG A 171 8.96 -16.01 7.70
N GLY A 172 8.20 -16.27 6.65
CA GLY A 172 7.96 -17.61 6.15
C GLY A 172 7.82 -17.53 4.65
N LYS A 173 8.57 -18.36 3.93
CA LYS A 173 8.43 -18.48 2.48
C LYS A 173 7.14 -19.24 2.18
N TYR A 174 6.18 -18.57 1.56
CA TYR A 174 4.92 -19.16 1.11
C TYR A 174 4.90 -19.24 -0.40
N ASP A 175 4.62 -20.43 -0.92
CA ASP A 175 4.32 -20.58 -2.33
C ASP A 175 2.90 -20.07 -2.61
N PHE A 176 2.67 -19.51 -3.80
CA PHE A 176 1.33 -19.17 -4.26
C PHE A 176 1.07 -19.70 -5.66
N ILE A 177 -0.22 -19.90 -5.95
CA ILE A 177 -0.77 -20.15 -7.27
C ILE A 177 -1.75 -19.02 -7.59
N TRP A 178 -1.59 -18.39 -8.75
CA TRP A 178 -2.46 -17.32 -9.22
C TRP A 178 -3.20 -17.73 -10.48
N ASN A 179 -4.44 -18.15 -10.30
CA ASN A 179 -5.33 -18.41 -11.43
C ASN A 179 -5.69 -17.08 -12.10
N TYR A 180 -5.63 -17.01 -13.43
CA TYR A 180 -5.79 -15.75 -14.18
C TYR A 180 -4.74 -14.70 -13.79
N ASN A 181 -3.47 -15.12 -13.77
CA ASN A 181 -2.34 -14.26 -13.48
C ASN A 181 -2.30 -13.04 -14.41
N LYS A 182 -1.92 -11.90 -13.85
CA LYS A 182 -1.80 -10.65 -14.60
C LYS A 182 -0.43 -10.57 -15.27
N GLN A 183 -0.33 -11.13 -16.47
CA GLN A 183 0.93 -11.17 -17.24
C GLN A 183 1.59 -9.80 -17.46
N SER A 184 0.83 -8.70 -17.41
CA SER A 184 1.40 -7.34 -17.48
C SER A 184 2.43 -7.06 -16.38
N TRP A 185 2.38 -7.79 -15.26
CA TRP A 185 3.31 -7.66 -14.15
C TRP A 185 4.55 -8.56 -14.26
N ALA A 186 4.65 -9.40 -15.29
CA ALA A 186 5.74 -10.37 -15.41
C ALA A 186 7.14 -9.73 -15.54
N SER A 187 7.21 -8.46 -15.98
CA SER A 187 8.46 -7.71 -16.09
C SER A 187 8.70 -6.72 -14.94
N VAL A 188 7.91 -6.77 -13.87
CA VAL A 188 8.05 -5.86 -12.72
C VAL A 188 9.44 -5.99 -12.11
N LYS A 189 10.09 -4.88 -11.81
CA LYS A 189 11.45 -4.86 -11.22
C LYS A 189 11.45 -4.31 -9.80
N ARG A 190 10.39 -3.59 -9.42
CA ARG A 190 10.26 -3.01 -8.08
C ARG A 190 9.52 -3.96 -7.14
N PRO A 191 9.80 -3.89 -5.82
CA PRO A 191 9.08 -4.70 -4.83
C PRO A 191 7.57 -4.54 -4.95
N VAL A 192 6.84 -5.66 -4.90
CA VAL A 192 5.39 -5.69 -4.98
C VAL A 192 4.81 -6.25 -3.68
N PHE A 193 3.92 -5.47 -3.07
CA PHE A 193 3.10 -5.88 -1.95
C PHE A 193 1.64 -5.96 -2.41
N ILE A 194 0.94 -7.02 -2.04
CA ILE A 194 -0.48 -7.19 -2.34
C ILE A 194 -1.27 -7.04 -1.04
N ASP A 195 -2.25 -6.14 -1.06
CA ASP A 195 -3.19 -5.93 0.04
C ASP A 195 -4.48 -6.71 -0.21
N PHE A 196 -4.68 -7.80 0.54
CA PHE A 196 -5.90 -8.61 0.46
C PHE A 196 -7.02 -8.14 1.41
N GLY A 197 -6.87 -6.97 2.05
CA GLY A 197 -7.85 -6.39 2.96
C GLY A 197 -7.69 -6.79 4.44
N GLY A 198 -6.73 -7.67 4.73
CA GLY A 198 -6.40 -8.13 6.07
C GLY A 198 -5.45 -7.23 6.84
N LYS A 199 -4.92 -7.74 7.95
CA LYS A 199 -3.88 -7.06 8.76
C LYS A 199 -2.49 -7.11 8.14
N GLU A 200 -2.30 -7.98 7.15
CA GLU A 200 -1.04 -8.25 6.51
C GLU A 200 -1.06 -7.83 5.03
N LEU A 201 0.14 -7.59 4.50
CA LEU A 201 0.43 -7.51 3.08
C LEU A 201 1.18 -8.77 2.68
N PHE A 202 0.92 -9.27 1.48
CA PHE A 202 1.73 -10.33 0.88
C PHE A 202 2.84 -9.70 0.03
N TRP A 203 4.09 -9.83 0.47
CA TRP A 203 5.27 -9.38 -0.26
C TRP A 203 5.70 -10.46 -1.26
N VAL A 204 5.41 -10.23 -2.54
CA VAL A 204 5.83 -11.15 -3.61
C VAL A 204 7.35 -11.07 -3.80
N LYS A 205 8.02 -12.21 -3.69
CA LYS A 205 9.46 -12.35 -3.91
C LYS A 205 9.77 -12.80 -5.33
N ASN A 206 9.02 -13.79 -5.80
CA ASN A 206 9.21 -14.40 -7.11
C ASN A 206 7.84 -14.68 -7.75
N GLY A 207 7.80 -14.71 -9.09
CA GLY A 207 6.61 -15.12 -9.84
C GLY A 207 5.47 -14.09 -9.91
N MET A 208 5.74 -12.81 -9.63
CA MET A 208 4.75 -11.76 -9.87
C MET A 208 4.36 -11.72 -11.35
N GLY A 209 3.05 -11.72 -11.64
CA GLY A 209 2.53 -11.80 -13.00
C GLY A 209 2.61 -13.19 -13.64
N SER A 210 3.12 -14.19 -12.94
CA SER A 210 3.13 -15.61 -13.35
C SER A 210 2.00 -16.40 -12.66
N GLY A 211 1.73 -17.62 -13.15
CA GLY A 211 0.71 -18.51 -12.57
C GLY A 211 1.08 -19.08 -11.19
N SER A 212 2.34 -18.96 -10.78
CA SER A 212 2.84 -19.38 -9.48
C SER A 212 4.07 -18.58 -9.09
N GLY A 213 4.38 -18.57 -7.81
CA GLY A 213 5.56 -17.91 -7.28
C GLY A 213 5.71 -18.12 -5.78
N ASP A 214 6.46 -17.25 -5.13
CA ASP A 214 6.63 -17.27 -3.68
C ASP A 214 6.71 -15.86 -3.08
N GLY A 215 6.42 -15.76 -1.79
CA GLY A 215 6.38 -14.51 -1.04
C GLY A 215 6.43 -14.70 0.47
N ASP A 216 6.45 -13.59 1.19
CA ASP A 216 6.34 -13.54 2.66
C ASP A 216 5.15 -12.66 3.06
N PHE A 217 4.56 -12.89 4.24
CA PHE A 217 3.64 -11.92 4.84
C PHE A 217 4.41 -10.85 5.64
N ILE A 218 3.89 -9.63 5.62
CA ILE A 218 4.34 -8.53 6.49
C ILE A 218 3.12 -7.84 7.09
N LEU A 219 3.16 -7.58 8.40
CA LEU A 219 2.11 -6.79 9.06
C LEU A 219 2.04 -5.38 8.47
N LYS A 220 0.83 -4.89 8.22
CA LYS A 220 0.60 -3.49 7.80
C LYS A 220 1.18 -2.50 8.81
N LYS A 221 1.08 -2.79 10.12
CA LYS A 221 1.72 -2.01 11.19
C LYS A 221 3.21 -1.78 10.91
N VAL A 222 3.94 -2.87 10.74
CA VAL A 222 5.39 -2.86 10.47
C VAL A 222 5.71 -2.15 9.15
N PHE A 223 4.92 -2.39 8.10
CA PHE A 223 5.13 -1.71 6.81
C PHE A 223 4.92 -0.19 6.92
N ILE A 224 3.81 0.23 7.52
CA ILE A 224 3.42 1.64 7.65
C ILE A 224 4.42 2.38 8.53
N GLU A 225 4.74 1.84 9.71
CA GLU A 225 5.70 2.44 10.65
C GLU A 225 7.11 2.53 10.05
N LYS A 226 7.56 1.50 9.33
CA LYS A 226 8.86 1.50 8.64
C LYS A 226 9.00 2.67 7.65
N TYR A 227 7.90 3.09 7.03
CA TYR A 227 7.88 4.16 6.04
C TYR A 227 7.27 5.46 6.60
N ASN A 228 7.23 5.61 7.94
CA ASN A 228 6.76 6.79 8.66
C ASN A 228 5.32 7.21 8.36
N GLY A 229 4.44 6.25 8.09
CA GLY A 229 3.00 6.47 8.13
C GLY A 229 2.43 6.32 9.54
N ASP A 230 1.20 6.80 9.74
CA ASP A 230 0.46 6.73 11.00
C ASP A 230 -0.45 5.49 11.02
N TYR A 231 0.03 4.42 11.67
CA TYR A 231 -0.75 3.20 11.81
C TYR A 231 -2.01 3.38 12.68
N ASN A 232 -2.00 4.32 13.63
CA ASN A 232 -3.18 4.60 14.45
C ASN A 232 -4.29 5.23 13.61
N TYR A 233 -3.93 6.17 12.72
CA TYR A 233 -4.87 6.67 11.72
C TYR A 233 -5.41 5.52 10.85
N PHE A 234 -4.55 4.62 10.38
CA PHE A 234 -4.96 3.50 9.53
C PHE A 234 -6.02 2.63 10.21
N ILE A 235 -5.79 2.16 11.44
CA ILE A 235 -6.73 1.24 12.12
C ILE A 235 -8.05 1.89 12.53
N GLN A 236 -8.08 3.21 12.77
CA GLN A 236 -9.31 3.92 13.13
C GLN A 236 -10.22 4.16 11.93
N ASN A 237 -9.63 4.30 10.75
CA ASN A 237 -10.34 4.68 9.53
C ASN A 237 -10.47 3.52 8.52
N HIS A 238 -9.77 2.41 8.74
CA HIS A 238 -9.81 1.25 7.87
C HIS A 238 -10.49 0.07 8.56
N ARG A 239 -11.55 -0.46 7.95
CA ARG A 239 -12.16 -1.71 8.40
C ARG A 239 -11.41 -2.86 7.75
N PHE A 240 -10.79 -3.71 8.57
CA PHE A 240 -10.33 -5.01 8.10
C PHE A 240 -11.55 -5.84 7.67
N PHE A 241 -11.45 -6.53 6.53
CA PHE A 241 -12.49 -7.49 6.16
C PHE A 241 -12.54 -8.59 7.23
N GLN A 242 -13.74 -8.89 7.74
CA GLN A 242 -13.95 -9.68 8.97
C GLN A 242 -13.62 -11.18 8.87
N ASP A 243 -13.13 -11.68 7.74
CA ASP A 243 -12.85 -13.10 7.52
C ASP A 243 -11.38 -13.51 7.77
N ASP A 244 -10.66 -12.79 8.63
CA ASP A 244 -9.30 -13.14 9.05
C ASP A 244 -9.26 -13.64 10.51
N GLN A 245 -10.27 -14.43 10.94
CA GLN A 245 -9.90 -15.58 11.77
C GLN A 245 -9.17 -16.53 10.85
N ILE A 246 -7.84 -16.42 10.86
CA ILE A 246 -6.85 -17.47 10.56
C ILE A 246 -7.49 -18.72 9.91
N LEU A 247 -7.30 -18.85 8.60
CA LEU A 247 -7.27 -20.15 7.94
C LEU A 247 -5.83 -20.41 7.50
#